data_AF-A0A6C0LNS6-F1
#
_entry.id   AF-A0A6C0LNS6-F1
#
_cell.length_a   1.000
_cell.length_b   1.000
_cell.length_c   1.000
_cell.angle_alpha   90.00
_cell.angle_beta   90.00
_cell.angle_gamma   90.00
#
_symmetry.space_group_name_H-M   'P 1'
#
loop_
_entity.id
_entity.type
_entity.pdbx_description
1 polymer ?
#
loop_
_entity_poly.entity_id
_entity_poly.type
_entity_poly.pdbx_seq_one_letter_code
_entity_poly.pdbx_strand_id
1 'polypeptide(L)'
;MEQSNPKPFPFNTCEVRGELIDQPYSASINIVSCIILLYLLSLAKHLEIQFFILSLFIFQAYHAYSHMFWSDDDGDGEHSLEHVYFIHASSYLIVIALITAISFISGKPPYIPLIFAAILLDFYIFLNYIGTVYNAISGINIWVIVLITGLWNVKLPTVVKRLLPILLLLFLVIIGLFFNEKYNCEAMMNAYPFPYHTAIEICGLVISSLFAYIFLLLEKEKDKN
;
A
#
# COMPACT_ATOMS: atom_id res chain seq x y z
N MET A 1 -21.59 23.12 -18.92
CA MET A 1 -21.03 22.13 -17.98
C MET A 1 -19.91 22.84 -17.26
N GLU A 2 -20.11 23.16 -15.98
CA GLU A 2 -19.05 23.69 -15.14
C GLU A 2 -17.88 22.69 -15.14
N GLN A 3 -16.67 23.21 -15.34
CA GLN A 3 -15.45 22.42 -15.15
C GLN A 3 -15.37 22.07 -13.66
N SER A 4 -15.79 20.84 -13.31
CA SER A 4 -15.42 20.26 -12.03
C SER A 4 -13.89 20.21 -11.98
N ASN A 5 -13.28 20.81 -10.96
CA ASN A 5 -11.84 20.69 -10.75
C ASN A 5 -11.43 19.20 -10.76
N PRO A 6 -10.28 18.84 -11.38
CA PRO A 6 -9.83 17.45 -11.40
C PRO A 6 -9.58 16.95 -9.98
N LYS A 7 -10.06 15.73 -9.65
CA LYS A 7 -9.86 15.11 -8.33
C LYS A 7 -8.33 15.00 -8.02
N PRO A 8 -7.88 15.08 -6.76
CA PRO A 8 -6.46 14.91 -6.45
C PRO A 8 -6.01 13.46 -6.69
N PHE A 9 -4.70 13.25 -6.81
CA PHE A 9 -4.14 11.90 -6.88
C PHE A 9 -4.21 11.23 -5.48
N PRO A 10 -4.50 9.93 -5.38
CA PRO A 10 -4.66 8.94 -6.44
C PRO A 10 -6.12 8.73 -6.88
N PHE A 11 -6.97 9.74 -6.93
CA PHE A 11 -8.40 9.58 -7.22
C PHE A 11 -8.82 10.13 -8.59
N ASN A 12 -7.99 10.97 -9.20
CA ASN A 12 -8.00 11.20 -10.64
C ASN A 12 -7.14 10.15 -11.34
N THR A 13 -7.69 8.94 -11.43
CA THR A 13 -7.02 7.78 -11.99
C THR A 13 -7.47 7.53 -13.41
N CYS A 14 -6.73 6.65 -14.07
CA CYS A 14 -7.09 6.17 -15.40
C CYS A 14 -8.04 4.99 -15.28
N GLU A 15 -9.26 5.26 -14.79
CA GLU A 15 -10.35 4.29 -14.70
C GLU A 15 -11.67 4.94 -15.10
N VAL A 16 -12.49 4.17 -15.81
CA VAL A 16 -13.86 4.58 -16.16
C VAL A 16 -14.72 4.51 -14.91
N ARG A 17 -15.41 5.61 -14.60
CA ARG A 17 -16.25 5.70 -13.41
C ARG A 17 -17.62 5.06 -13.56
N GLY A 18 -18.14 4.48 -12.48
CA GLY A 18 -19.49 3.90 -12.41
C GLY A 18 -20.51 4.80 -11.72
N GLU A 19 -21.81 4.53 -11.94
CA GLU A 19 -22.91 5.30 -11.34
C GLU A 19 -23.17 4.97 -9.86
N LEU A 20 -22.91 3.72 -9.46
CA LEU A 20 -23.15 3.23 -8.08
C LEU A 20 -21.87 3.06 -7.25
N ILE A 21 -20.75 2.87 -7.93
CA ILE A 21 -19.42 2.63 -7.37
C ILE A 21 -18.47 3.47 -8.25
N ASP A 22 -17.70 4.38 -7.65
CA ASP A 22 -16.87 5.33 -8.42
C ASP A 22 -15.83 4.58 -9.26
N GLN A 23 -15.06 3.66 -8.66
CA GLN A 23 -14.00 2.90 -9.33
C GLN A 23 -14.20 1.38 -9.12
N PRO A 24 -15.11 0.75 -9.89
CA PRO A 24 -15.60 -0.60 -9.59
C PRO A 24 -14.56 -1.70 -9.76
N TYR A 25 -13.62 -1.55 -10.70
CA TYR A 25 -12.61 -2.57 -10.91
C TYR A 25 -11.57 -2.54 -9.78
N SER A 26 -11.11 -1.34 -9.42
CA SER A 26 -10.17 -1.13 -8.32
C SER A 26 -10.75 -1.54 -6.97
N ALA A 27 -12.01 -1.16 -6.69
CA ALA A 27 -12.74 -1.63 -5.52
C ALA A 27 -12.79 -3.17 -5.46
N SER A 28 -13.12 -3.83 -6.58
CA SER A 28 -13.20 -5.29 -6.64
C SER A 28 -11.86 -5.96 -6.36
N ILE A 29 -10.76 -5.44 -6.92
CA ILE A 29 -9.41 -5.95 -6.68
C ILE A 29 -9.05 -5.82 -5.19
N ASN A 30 -9.35 -4.68 -4.56
CA ASN A 30 -9.03 -4.47 -3.15
C ASN A 30 -9.91 -5.30 -2.20
N ILE A 31 -11.17 -5.60 -2.58
CA ILE A 31 -12.00 -6.59 -1.88
C ILE A 31 -11.39 -7.99 -1.97
N VAL A 32 -10.89 -8.40 -3.15
CA VAL A 32 -10.20 -9.70 -3.29
C VAL A 32 -8.93 -9.72 -2.44
N SER A 33 -8.16 -8.62 -2.42
CA SER A 33 -6.99 -8.46 -1.55
C SER A 33 -7.36 -8.66 -0.07
N CYS A 34 -8.48 -8.07 0.38
CA CYS A 34 -9.00 -8.25 1.74
C CYS A 34 -9.33 -9.72 2.05
N ILE A 35 -9.99 -10.44 1.13
CA ILE A 35 -10.32 -11.86 1.32
C ILE A 35 -9.05 -12.70 1.47
N ILE A 36 -8.05 -12.46 0.63
CA ILE A 36 -6.76 -13.15 0.71
C ILE A 36 -6.06 -12.84 2.04
N LEU A 37 -6.04 -11.58 2.47
CA LEU A 37 -5.41 -11.17 3.74
C LEU A 37 -6.12 -11.76 4.95
N LEU A 38 -7.46 -11.86 4.95
CA LEU A 38 -8.19 -12.57 6.02
C LEU A 38 -7.85 -14.05 6.07
N TYR A 39 -7.72 -14.70 4.91
CA TYR A 39 -7.25 -16.08 4.85
C TYR A 39 -5.83 -16.20 5.43
N LEU A 40 -4.88 -15.35 5.01
CA LEU A 40 -3.51 -15.36 5.53
C LEU A 40 -3.45 -15.04 7.02
N LEU A 41 -4.28 -14.12 7.52
CA LEU A 41 -4.40 -13.77 8.93
C LEU A 41 -4.80 -14.99 9.76
N SER A 42 -5.72 -15.82 9.28
CA SER A 42 -6.13 -17.06 9.97
C SER A 42 -5.02 -18.11 10.09
N LEU A 43 -3.95 -17.99 9.29
CA LEU A 43 -2.79 -18.88 9.33
C LEU A 43 -1.70 -18.41 10.30
N ALA A 44 -1.70 -17.13 10.70
CA ALA A 44 -0.72 -16.57 11.62
C ALA A 44 -1.01 -17.01 13.06
N LYS A 45 0.03 -17.38 13.80
CA LYS A 45 -0.11 -17.89 15.18
C LYS A 45 0.25 -16.84 16.23
N HIS A 46 1.18 -15.96 15.91
CA HIS A 46 1.71 -14.95 16.82
C HIS A 46 1.06 -13.60 16.60
N LEU A 47 0.81 -12.89 17.70
CA LEU A 47 0.11 -11.60 17.70
C LEU A 47 0.83 -10.55 16.85
N GLU A 48 2.16 -10.58 16.82
CA GLU A 48 2.98 -9.64 16.05
C GLU A 48 2.78 -9.81 14.54
N ILE A 49 2.67 -11.06 14.09
CA ILE A 49 2.42 -11.40 12.68
C ILE A 49 0.95 -11.15 12.33
N GLN A 50 0.03 -11.51 13.24
CA GLN A 50 -1.39 -11.20 13.08
C GLN A 50 -1.63 -9.70 12.99
N PHE A 51 -0.99 -8.90 13.84
CA PHE A 51 -1.09 -7.44 13.82
C PHE A 51 -0.58 -6.86 12.50
N PHE A 52 0.55 -7.36 11.98
CA PHE A 52 1.05 -6.97 10.67
C PHE A 52 0.05 -7.28 9.55
N ILE A 53 -0.45 -8.52 9.46
CA ILE A 53 -1.41 -8.88 8.42
C ILE A 53 -2.74 -8.11 8.58
N LEU A 54 -3.19 -7.88 9.81
CA LEU A 54 -4.39 -7.10 10.10
C LEU A 54 -4.23 -5.64 9.67
N SER A 55 -3.07 -5.02 9.90
CA SER A 55 -2.81 -3.65 9.43
C SER A 55 -2.82 -3.54 7.89
N LEU A 56 -2.27 -4.53 7.17
CA LEU A 56 -2.42 -4.63 5.71
C LEU A 56 -3.89 -4.77 5.30
N PHE A 57 -4.66 -5.59 6.02
CA PHE A 57 -6.10 -5.75 5.76
C PHE A 57 -6.85 -4.43 5.96
N ILE A 58 -6.62 -3.72 7.05
CA ILE A 58 -7.26 -2.42 7.32
C ILE A 58 -6.95 -1.42 6.22
N PHE A 59 -5.69 -1.35 5.77
CA PHE A 59 -5.27 -0.51 4.66
C PHE A 59 -6.03 -0.87 3.38
N GLN A 60 -6.08 -2.16 3.01
CA GLN A 60 -6.77 -2.62 1.80
C GLN A 60 -8.29 -2.44 1.88
N ALA A 61 -8.89 -2.64 3.05
CA ALA A 61 -10.32 -2.44 3.27
C ALA A 61 -10.69 -0.97 3.13
N TYR A 62 -9.85 -0.07 3.67
CA TYR A 62 -10.05 1.36 3.49
C TYR A 62 -9.81 1.81 2.05
N HIS A 63 -8.80 1.26 1.37
CA HIS A 63 -8.59 1.50 -0.06
C HIS A 63 -9.82 1.09 -0.89
N ALA A 64 -10.36 -0.12 -0.68
CA ALA A 64 -11.60 -0.56 -1.31
C ALA A 64 -12.76 0.41 -1.02
N TYR A 65 -12.92 0.83 0.23
CA TYR A 65 -13.94 1.81 0.63
C TYR A 65 -13.78 3.13 -0.13
N SER A 66 -12.56 3.67 -0.24
CA SER A 66 -12.30 4.93 -0.95
C SER A 66 -12.56 4.86 -2.46
N HIS A 67 -12.41 3.68 -3.08
CA HIS A 67 -12.80 3.46 -4.48
C HIS A 67 -14.32 3.28 -4.67
N MET A 68 -15.01 2.79 -3.63
CA MET A 68 -16.45 2.59 -3.68
C MET A 68 -17.23 3.88 -3.44
N PHE A 69 -16.85 4.58 -2.38
CA PHE A 69 -17.61 5.69 -1.83
C PHE A 69 -16.73 6.92 -1.83
N TRP A 70 -16.87 7.67 -2.92
CA TRP A 70 -16.33 9.00 -3.01
C TRP A 70 -17.44 10.01 -2.72
N SER A 71 -17.21 10.90 -1.76
CA SER A 71 -18.13 12.01 -1.49
C SER A 71 -17.91 13.12 -2.52
N ASP A 72 -18.72 13.12 -3.58
CA ASP A 72 -18.81 14.23 -4.55
C ASP A 72 -19.74 15.36 -4.07
N ASP A 73 -20.28 15.29 -2.84
CA ASP A 73 -21.44 16.07 -2.42
C ASP A 73 -21.21 17.59 -2.29
N ASP A 74 -19.98 18.08 -2.09
CA ASP A 74 -19.79 19.50 -1.72
C ASP A 74 -18.86 20.35 -2.61
N GLY A 75 -18.55 19.93 -3.85
CA GLY A 75 -17.93 20.81 -4.87
C GLY A 75 -16.53 21.41 -4.57
N ASP A 76 -16.05 21.29 -3.33
CA ASP A 76 -14.91 22.04 -2.78
C ASP A 76 -13.63 21.18 -2.71
N GLY A 77 -13.73 19.89 -3.01
CA GLY A 77 -12.58 18.98 -3.03
C GLY A 77 -11.95 18.71 -1.65
N GLU A 78 -12.49 19.21 -0.54
CA GLU A 78 -11.90 18.98 0.80
C GLU A 78 -12.10 17.54 1.31
N HIS A 79 -13.28 16.94 1.11
CA HIS A 79 -13.52 15.54 1.49
C HIS A 79 -12.64 14.53 0.72
N SER A 80 -12.05 14.94 -0.40
CA SER A 80 -11.09 14.14 -1.16
C SER A 80 -9.78 13.87 -0.41
N LEU A 81 -9.39 14.79 0.47
CA LEU A 81 -8.13 14.72 1.22
C LEU A 81 -8.27 13.83 2.45
N GLU A 82 -9.49 13.66 2.99
CA GLU A 82 -9.75 12.74 4.10
C GLU A 82 -9.29 11.33 3.75
N HIS A 83 -9.64 10.83 2.56
CA HIS A 83 -9.20 9.52 2.11
C HIS A 83 -7.66 9.41 2.03
N VAL A 84 -6.99 10.47 1.54
CA VAL A 84 -5.51 10.54 1.54
C VAL A 84 -4.96 10.45 2.97
N TYR A 85 -5.56 11.18 3.91
CA TYR A 85 -5.16 11.18 5.32
C TYR A 85 -5.30 9.81 5.97
N PHE A 86 -6.43 9.13 5.76
CA PHE A 86 -6.65 7.80 6.32
C PHE A 86 -5.73 6.74 5.70
N ILE A 87 -5.50 6.80 4.38
CA ILE A 87 -4.53 5.92 3.70
C ILE A 87 -3.12 6.15 4.27
N HIS A 88 -2.71 7.40 4.47
CA HIS A 88 -1.39 7.72 5.01
C HIS A 88 -1.25 7.30 6.48
N ALA A 89 -2.28 7.54 7.30
CA ALA A 89 -2.32 7.12 8.70
C ALA A 89 -2.28 5.59 8.84
N SER A 90 -3.03 4.86 8.02
CA SER A 90 -2.99 3.39 8.00
C SER A 90 -1.65 2.85 7.48
N SER A 91 -0.96 3.58 6.59
CA SER A 91 0.43 3.27 6.21
C SER A 91 1.39 3.35 7.40
N TYR A 92 1.26 4.36 8.28
CA TYR A 92 2.05 4.39 9.52
C TYR A 92 1.71 3.27 10.49
N LEU A 93 0.44 2.84 10.55
CA LEU A 93 0.05 1.66 11.32
C LEU A 93 0.77 0.40 10.80
N ILE A 94 0.85 0.22 9.48
CA ILE A 94 1.64 -0.85 8.85
C ILE A 94 3.11 -0.75 9.24
N VAL A 95 3.70 0.44 9.25
CA VAL A 95 5.11 0.64 9.65
C VAL A 95 5.34 0.17 11.09
N ILE A 96 4.47 0.55 12.02
CA ILE A 96 4.55 0.12 13.42
C ILE A 96 4.41 -1.40 13.51
N ALA A 97 3.41 -1.97 12.81
CA ALA A 97 3.19 -3.41 12.81
C ALA A 97 4.36 -4.19 12.19
N LEU A 98 4.99 -3.64 11.14
CA LEU A 98 6.16 -4.21 10.49
C LEU A 98 7.38 -4.18 11.40
N ILE A 99 7.63 -3.08 12.12
CA ILE A 99 8.69 -3.01 13.14
C ILE A 99 8.47 -4.08 14.21
N THR A 100 7.24 -4.22 14.70
CA THR A 100 6.88 -5.23 15.71
C THR A 100 7.10 -6.65 15.20
N ALA A 101 6.59 -6.98 14.00
CA ALA A 101 6.75 -8.29 13.38
C ALA A 101 8.21 -8.63 13.10
N ILE A 102 9.00 -7.67 12.59
CA ILE A 102 10.43 -7.87 12.36
C ILE A 102 11.17 -8.08 13.68
N SER A 103 10.89 -7.27 14.70
CA SER A 103 11.53 -7.39 16.00
C SER A 103 11.26 -8.76 16.63
N PHE A 104 10.04 -9.27 16.46
CA PHE A 104 9.69 -10.63 16.84
C PHE A 104 10.51 -11.66 16.04
N ILE A 105 10.55 -11.58 14.71
CA ILE A 105 11.28 -12.54 13.87
C ILE A 105 12.78 -12.55 14.17
N SER A 106 13.41 -11.38 14.18
CA SER A 106 14.86 -11.23 14.29
C SER A 106 15.38 -11.28 15.74
N GLY A 107 14.50 -11.08 16.72
CA GLY A 107 14.85 -10.87 18.13
C GLY A 107 15.50 -9.51 18.43
N LYS A 108 15.56 -8.60 17.45
CA LYS A 108 16.15 -7.25 17.59
C LYS A 108 15.34 -6.22 16.79
N PRO A 109 15.21 -4.98 17.27
CA PRO A 109 14.55 -3.95 16.49
C PRO A 109 15.34 -3.65 15.20
N PRO A 110 14.65 -3.21 14.12
CA PRO A 110 15.31 -2.66 12.94
C PRO A 110 16.07 -1.37 13.28
N TYR A 111 16.79 -0.80 12.32
CA TYR A 111 17.60 0.40 12.57
C TYR A 111 16.73 1.66 12.74
N ILE A 112 16.25 1.88 13.98
CA ILE A 112 15.29 2.92 14.35
C ILE A 112 15.70 4.34 13.92
N PRO A 113 16.97 4.79 14.04
CA PRO A 113 17.34 6.14 13.61
C PRO A 113 17.05 6.42 12.13
N LEU A 114 17.32 5.46 11.24
CA LEU A 114 17.04 5.62 9.81
C LEU A 114 15.54 5.58 9.52
N ILE A 115 14.79 4.70 10.19
CA ILE A 115 13.33 4.63 10.06
C ILE A 115 12.70 5.95 10.52
N PHE A 116 13.15 6.50 11.65
CA PHE A 116 12.65 7.77 12.17
C PHE A 116 12.94 8.92 11.19
N ALA A 117 14.16 8.97 10.62
CA ALA A 117 14.48 9.95 9.58
C ALA A 117 13.60 9.79 8.33
N ALA A 118 13.30 8.56 7.91
CA ALA A 118 12.41 8.28 6.79
C ALA A 118 10.96 8.74 7.06
N ILE A 119 10.45 8.50 8.27
CA ILE A 119 9.12 8.98 8.71
C ILE A 119 9.07 10.51 8.71
N LEU A 120 10.11 11.19 9.20
CA LEU A 120 10.15 12.66 9.18
C LEU A 120 10.18 13.21 7.75
N LEU A 121 10.95 12.60 6.85
CA LEU A 121 11.00 12.99 5.45
C LEU A 121 9.65 12.76 4.76
N ASP A 122 9.03 11.61 4.98
CA ASP A 122 7.70 11.30 4.47
C ASP A 122 6.64 12.26 5.01
N PHE A 123 6.67 12.58 6.30
CA PHE A 123 5.77 13.56 6.90
C PHE A 123 5.98 14.96 6.31
N TYR A 124 7.23 15.36 6.04
CA TYR A 124 7.53 16.60 5.32
C TYR A 124 6.94 16.58 3.90
N ILE A 125 7.10 15.49 3.16
CA ILE A 125 6.53 15.32 1.81
C ILE A 125 5.01 15.37 1.87
N PHE A 126 4.41 14.69 2.86
CA PHE A 126 2.97 14.70 3.12
C PHE A 126 2.42 16.10 3.31
N LEU A 127 3.06 16.95 4.14
CA LEU A 127 2.60 18.32 4.38
C LEU A 127 2.75 19.24 3.16
N ASN A 128 3.77 19.05 2.32
CA ASN A 128 4.09 19.96 1.22
C ASN A 128 3.54 19.51 -0.15
N TYR A 129 3.26 18.22 -0.30
CA TYR A 129 2.88 17.61 -1.58
C TYR A 129 1.65 16.72 -1.45
N ILE A 130 0.75 17.02 -0.52
CA ILE A 130 -0.48 16.25 -0.29
C ILE A 130 -1.28 16.00 -1.58
N GLY A 131 -1.87 14.82 -1.73
CA GLY A 131 -2.69 14.46 -2.87
C GLY A 131 -1.89 14.33 -4.17
N THR A 132 -0.59 14.00 -4.06
CA THR A 132 0.30 13.77 -5.20
C THR A 132 0.94 12.40 -5.17
N VAL A 133 1.52 12.01 -6.30
CA VAL A 133 2.29 10.77 -6.44
C VAL A 133 3.43 10.66 -5.44
N TYR A 134 3.98 11.80 -4.99
CA TYR A 134 5.07 11.82 -4.04
C TYR A 134 4.68 11.27 -2.66
N ASN A 135 3.42 11.42 -2.23
CA ASN A 135 2.96 10.86 -0.95
C ASN A 135 2.90 9.33 -0.98
N ALA A 136 2.37 8.76 -2.07
CA ALA A 136 2.31 7.32 -2.23
C ALA A 136 3.73 6.71 -2.26
N ILE A 137 4.63 7.34 -2.99
CA ILE A 137 6.03 6.90 -3.11
C ILE A 137 6.76 7.01 -1.77
N SER A 138 6.59 8.11 -1.03
CA SER A 138 7.26 8.29 0.26
C SER A 138 6.78 7.26 1.28
N GLY A 139 5.48 6.95 1.32
CA GLY A 139 4.92 5.89 2.17
C GLY A 139 5.50 4.51 1.84
N ILE A 140 5.54 4.13 0.55
CA ILE A 140 6.15 2.87 0.09
C ILE A 140 7.63 2.80 0.49
N ASN A 141 8.37 3.89 0.35
CA ASN A 141 9.79 3.93 0.70
C ASN A 141 10.03 3.64 2.18
N ILE A 142 9.17 4.11 3.10
CA ILE A 142 9.29 3.75 4.51
C ILE A 142 9.14 2.24 4.69
N TRP A 143 8.15 1.61 4.05
CA TRP A 143 7.96 0.16 4.16
C TRP A 143 9.21 -0.60 3.69
N VAL A 144 9.80 -0.19 2.57
CA VAL A 144 11.03 -0.77 2.03
C VAL A 144 12.22 -0.57 2.97
N ILE A 145 12.40 0.62 3.54
CA ILE A 145 13.48 0.92 4.48
C ILE A 145 13.37 0.05 5.73
N VAL A 146 12.17 -0.03 6.33
CA VAL A 146 11.92 -0.86 7.51
C VAL A 146 12.21 -2.33 7.20
N LEU A 147 11.73 -2.82 6.05
CA LEU A 147 11.93 -4.20 5.61
C LEU A 147 13.41 -4.55 5.43
N ILE A 148 14.16 -3.75 4.67
CA ILE A 148 15.57 -4.03 4.36
C ILE A 148 16.42 -3.93 5.62
N THR A 149 16.24 -2.86 6.41
CA THR A 149 17.04 -2.65 7.64
C THR A 149 16.73 -3.71 8.68
N GLY A 150 15.48 -4.16 8.77
CA GLY A 150 15.04 -5.15 9.73
C GLY A 150 15.45 -6.59 9.41
N LEU A 151 15.47 -6.94 8.12
CA LEU A 151 15.86 -8.29 7.69
C LEU A 151 17.34 -8.43 7.33
N TRP A 152 18.12 -7.35 7.36
CA TRP A 152 19.53 -7.34 6.95
C TRP A 152 20.38 -8.43 7.61
N ASN A 153 20.19 -8.64 8.91
CA ASN A 153 20.95 -9.62 9.70
C ASN A 153 20.18 -10.90 10.01
N VAL A 154 18.99 -11.09 9.42
CA VAL A 154 18.16 -12.27 9.66
C VAL A 154 18.59 -13.38 8.72
N LYS A 155 18.80 -14.59 9.26
CA LYS A 155 19.04 -15.78 8.42
C LYS A 155 17.73 -16.18 7.73
N LEU A 156 17.54 -15.70 6.51
CA LEU A 156 16.31 -15.95 5.75
C LEU A 156 16.22 -17.40 5.23
N PRO A 157 15.05 -18.05 5.30
CA PRO A 157 14.78 -19.30 4.59
C PRO A 157 15.01 -19.17 3.08
N THR A 158 15.39 -20.26 2.41
CA THR A 158 15.67 -20.27 0.96
C THR A 158 14.51 -19.73 0.12
N VAL A 159 13.27 -20.04 0.49
CA VAL A 159 12.09 -19.52 -0.21
C VAL A 159 11.97 -18.00 -0.03
N VAL A 160 12.12 -17.49 1.20
CA VAL A 160 12.06 -16.05 1.48
C VAL A 160 13.16 -15.28 0.73
N LYS A 161 14.37 -15.84 0.62
CA LYS A 161 15.47 -15.25 -0.18
C LYS A 161 15.11 -15.05 -1.66
N ARG A 162 14.22 -15.88 -2.21
CA ARG A 162 13.76 -15.75 -3.61
C ARG A 162 12.59 -14.79 -3.73
N LEU A 163 11.69 -14.79 -2.75
CA LEU A 163 10.48 -13.95 -2.76
C LEU A 163 10.78 -12.49 -2.42
N LEU A 164 11.75 -12.21 -1.55
CA LEU A 164 12.05 -10.85 -1.11
C LEU A 164 12.52 -9.95 -2.27
N PRO A 165 13.43 -10.36 -3.18
CA PRO A 165 13.77 -9.56 -4.35
C PRO A 165 12.58 -9.31 -5.28
N ILE A 166 11.67 -10.28 -5.40
CA ILE A 166 10.44 -10.11 -6.21
C ILE A 166 9.55 -9.03 -5.58
N LEU A 167 9.35 -9.08 -4.26
CA LEU A 167 8.60 -8.05 -3.53
C LEU A 167 9.23 -6.66 -3.72
N LEU A 168 10.55 -6.54 -3.58
CA LEU A 168 11.27 -5.28 -3.78
C LEU A 168 11.14 -4.76 -5.22
N LEU A 169 11.22 -5.66 -6.21
CA LEU A 169 10.99 -5.29 -7.61
C LEU A 169 9.56 -4.80 -7.84
N LEU A 170 8.56 -5.44 -7.23
CA LEU A 170 7.16 -5.01 -7.34
C LEU A 170 6.94 -3.61 -6.76
N PHE A 171 7.61 -3.25 -5.66
CA PHE A 171 7.58 -1.86 -5.17
C PHE A 171 8.18 -0.87 -6.18
N LEU A 172 9.22 -1.23 -6.92
CA LEU A 172 9.74 -0.37 -7.99
C LEU A 172 8.76 -0.28 -9.17
N VAL A 173 8.13 -1.39 -9.53
CA VAL A 173 7.14 -1.45 -10.61
C VAL A 173 5.95 -0.56 -10.28
N ILE A 174 5.37 -0.64 -9.08
CA ILE A 174 4.21 0.18 -8.71
C ILE A 174 4.54 1.68 -8.71
N ILE A 175 5.75 2.07 -8.28
CA ILE A 175 6.22 3.47 -8.38
C ILE A 175 6.26 3.92 -9.86
N GLY A 176 6.78 3.09 -10.75
CA GLY A 176 6.77 3.36 -12.19
C GLY A 176 5.35 3.50 -12.76
N LEU A 177 4.44 2.61 -12.34
CA LEU A 177 3.05 2.65 -12.78
C LEU A 177 2.35 3.94 -12.33
N PHE A 178 2.58 4.37 -11.09
CA PHE A 178 2.05 5.61 -10.53
C PHE A 178 2.55 6.85 -11.27
N PHE A 179 3.84 6.92 -11.61
CA PHE A 179 4.35 8.03 -12.42
C PHE A 179 3.74 8.07 -13.82
N ASN A 180 3.60 6.91 -14.46
CA ASN A 180 2.96 6.84 -15.77
C ASN A 180 1.49 7.30 -15.71
N GLU A 181 0.74 6.90 -14.69
CA GLU A 181 -0.62 7.42 -14.45
C GLU A 181 -0.59 8.94 -14.29
N LYS A 182 0.27 9.47 -13.40
CA LYS A 182 0.34 10.91 -13.13
C LYS A 182 0.60 11.76 -14.38
N TYR A 183 1.45 11.29 -15.30
CA TYR A 183 1.87 12.09 -16.45
C TYR A 183 1.12 11.78 -17.75
N ASN A 184 0.58 10.57 -17.92
CA ASN A 184 0.02 10.13 -19.19
C ASN A 184 -1.49 9.83 -19.14
N CYS A 185 -2.16 10.02 -18.00
CA CYS A 185 -3.55 9.58 -17.87
C CYS A 185 -4.50 10.15 -18.92
N GLU A 186 -4.46 11.47 -19.11
CA GLU A 186 -5.33 12.15 -20.06
C GLU A 186 -5.11 11.63 -21.50
N ALA A 187 -3.85 11.46 -21.91
CA ALA A 187 -3.51 10.90 -23.21
C ALA A 187 -3.98 9.45 -23.36
N MET A 188 -3.83 8.63 -22.32
CA MET A 188 -4.31 7.24 -22.32
C MET A 188 -5.84 7.18 -22.45
N MET A 189 -6.56 7.94 -21.61
CA MET A 189 -8.03 7.95 -21.62
C MET A 189 -8.61 8.51 -22.92
N ASN A 190 -7.94 9.49 -23.55
CA ASN A 190 -8.34 10.03 -24.86
C ASN A 190 -8.09 9.05 -26.01
N ALA A 191 -7.02 8.25 -25.95
CA ALA A 191 -6.69 7.27 -26.98
C ALA A 191 -7.57 6.02 -26.87
N TYR A 192 -7.72 5.48 -25.67
CA TYR A 192 -8.57 4.35 -25.36
C TYR A 192 -8.87 4.34 -23.85
N PRO A 193 -10.14 4.44 -23.41
CA PRO A 193 -10.53 4.45 -22.01
C PRO A 193 -10.34 3.05 -21.39
N PHE A 194 -9.09 2.71 -21.12
CA PHE A 194 -8.64 1.48 -20.48
C PHE A 194 -8.45 1.73 -18.98
N PRO A 195 -8.87 0.81 -18.11
CA PRO A 195 -8.74 0.96 -16.67
C PRO A 195 -7.30 0.72 -16.20
N TYR A 196 -6.35 1.54 -16.64
CA TYR A 196 -4.93 1.40 -16.32
C TYR A 196 -4.67 1.36 -14.80
N HIS A 197 -5.43 2.11 -14.00
CA HIS A 197 -5.30 2.10 -12.55
C HIS A 197 -5.47 0.69 -11.94
N THR A 198 -6.26 -0.17 -12.56
CA THR A 198 -6.42 -1.56 -12.10
C THR A 198 -5.11 -2.35 -12.11
N ALA A 199 -4.15 -2.00 -12.97
CA ALA A 199 -2.82 -2.61 -12.95
C ALA A 199 -2.02 -2.23 -11.69
N ILE A 200 -2.20 -1.00 -11.20
CA ILE A 200 -1.64 -0.53 -9.92
C ILE A 200 -2.27 -1.34 -8.78
N GLU A 201 -3.60 -1.47 -8.76
CA GLU A 201 -4.30 -2.22 -7.72
C GLU A 201 -3.98 -3.71 -7.74
N ILE A 202 -3.85 -4.34 -8.92
CA ILE A 202 -3.38 -5.74 -9.04
C ILE A 202 -1.97 -5.87 -8.46
N CYS A 203 -1.08 -4.91 -8.75
CA CYS A 203 0.25 -4.90 -8.17
C CYS A 203 0.18 -4.76 -6.64
N GLY A 204 -0.67 -3.86 -6.14
CA GLY A 204 -0.95 -3.68 -4.70
C GLY A 204 -1.43 -4.96 -4.03
N LEU A 205 -2.39 -5.68 -4.63
CA LEU A 205 -2.87 -6.98 -4.16
C LEU A 205 -1.74 -7.99 -4.05
N VAL A 206 -0.93 -8.13 -5.11
CA VAL A 206 0.19 -9.09 -5.13
C VAL A 206 1.23 -8.71 -4.08
N ILE A 207 1.56 -7.41 -3.95
CA ILE A 207 2.47 -6.89 -2.93
C ILE A 207 1.96 -7.24 -1.54
N SER A 208 0.73 -6.85 -1.17
CA SER A 208 0.18 -7.09 0.17
C SER A 208 0.12 -8.59 0.50
N SER A 209 -0.32 -9.41 -0.46
CA SER A 209 -0.40 -10.86 -0.29
C SER A 209 0.97 -11.51 -0.11
N LEU A 210 1.93 -11.15 -0.97
CA LEU A 210 3.30 -11.67 -0.90
C LEU A 210 4.00 -11.22 0.38
N PHE A 211 3.76 -9.98 0.80
CA PHE A 211 4.36 -9.42 2.00
C PHE A 211 3.87 -10.15 3.26
N ALA A 212 2.56 -10.34 3.39
CA ALA A 212 1.96 -11.15 4.45
C ALA A 212 2.48 -12.60 4.43
N TYR A 213 2.54 -13.21 3.24
CA TYR A 213 3.01 -14.60 3.09
C TYR A 213 4.48 -14.78 3.48
N ILE A 214 5.36 -13.82 3.14
CA ILE A 214 6.76 -13.83 3.58
C ILE A 214 6.86 -13.87 5.12
N PHE A 215 6.06 -13.08 5.82
CA PHE A 215 6.07 -13.06 7.29
C PHE A 215 5.53 -14.36 7.91
N LEU A 216 4.52 -14.98 7.31
CA LEU A 216 4.08 -16.33 7.70
C LEU A 216 5.18 -17.39 7.51
N LEU A 217 5.97 -17.29 6.44
CA LEU A 217 7.10 -18.20 6.22
C LEU A 217 8.21 -18.00 7.25
N LEU A 218 8.50 -16.74 7.60
CA LEU A 218 9.48 -16.40 8.64
C LEU A 218 9.03 -16.87 10.02
N GLU A 219 7.76 -16.70 10.36
CA GLU A 219 7.15 -17.21 11.58
C GLU A 219 7.32 -18.72 11.71
N LYS A 220 6.96 -19.47 10.66
CA LYS A 220 7.12 -20.93 10.62
C LYS A 220 8.56 -21.41 10.78
N GLU A 221 9.54 -20.63 10.31
CA GLU A 221 10.94 -20.99 10.50
C GLU A 221 11.43 -20.66 11.91
N LYS A 222 10.93 -19.57 12.50
CA LYS A 222 11.23 -19.21 13.89
C LYS A 222 10.76 -20.29 14.85
N ASP A 223 9.55 -20.84 14.66
CA ASP A 223 9.00 -21.92 15.50
C ASP A 223 9.81 -23.23 15.49
N LYS A 224 10.71 -23.42 14.50
CA LYS A 224 11.55 -24.62 14.40
C LYS A 224 12.88 -24.51 15.16
N ASN A 225 13.29 -23.30 15.54
CA ASN A 225 14.58 -23.02 16.17
C ASN A 225 14.39 -22.63 17.64
#